data_AF-A0A945YRT9-F1
#
_entry.id   AF-A0A945YRT9-F1
#
_cell.length_a   1.000
_cell.length_b   1.000
_cell.length_c   1.000
_cell.angle_alpha   90.00
_cell.angle_beta   90.00
_cell.angle_gamma   90.00
#
_symmetry.space_group_name_H-M   'P 1'
#
loop_
_entity.id
_entity.type
_entity.pdbx_description
1 polymer ?
#
loop_
_entity_poly.entity_id
_entity_poly.type
_entity_poly.pdbx_seq_one_letter_code
_entity_poly.pdbx_strand_id
1 'polypeptide(L)'
;MIDQYKYTWKMVKPLIPIIFLALWVILFEEKIWPDWENEIPIKTFSKGELQWEYAMEPSIANDNYRFQFVEFSGKVDTFKNDTLIIDKTTFCKMVNSDTTLFKNIIGNTVVIKGRILGYNRLSKKLRLDKSFIL
;
A
#
# COMPACT_ATOMS: atom_id res chain seq x y z
N MET A 1 10.93 -60.55 12.56
CA MET A 1 11.19 -59.58 11.47
C MET A 1 10.19 -58.46 11.68
N ILE A 2 10.59 -57.31 12.25
CA ILE A 2 9.67 -56.18 12.39
C ILE A 2 9.28 -55.75 10.98
N ASP A 3 7.98 -55.65 10.70
CA ASP A 3 7.46 -55.15 9.43
C ASP A 3 7.88 -53.68 9.29
N GLN A 4 9.06 -53.46 8.72
CA GLN A 4 9.63 -52.12 8.49
C GLN A 4 8.63 -51.24 7.73
N TYR A 5 7.86 -51.83 6.81
CA TYR A 5 6.78 -51.19 6.06
C TYR A 5 5.65 -50.64 6.95
N LYS A 6 5.26 -51.37 8.00
CA LYS A 6 4.18 -50.97 8.91
C LYS A 6 4.62 -49.82 9.83
N TYR A 7 5.92 -49.77 10.15
CA TYR A 7 6.50 -48.71 10.97
C TYR A 7 6.72 -47.42 10.15
N THR A 8 7.21 -47.51 8.92
CA THR A 8 7.37 -46.35 8.02
C THR A 8 6.02 -45.71 7.67
N TRP A 9 4.98 -46.50 7.42
CA TRP A 9 3.64 -45.99 7.13
C TRP A 9 3.01 -45.20 8.30
N LYS A 10 3.30 -45.56 9.56
CA LYS A 10 2.86 -44.80 10.74
C LYS A 10 3.54 -43.44 10.86
N MET A 11 4.79 -43.32 10.43
CA MET A 11 5.53 -42.04 10.45
C MET A 11 5.26 -41.16 9.23
N VAL A 12 4.92 -41.72 8.07
CA VAL A 12 4.64 -40.96 6.84
C VAL A 12 3.24 -40.35 6.84
N LYS A 13 2.22 -41.04 7.40
CA LYS A 13 0.85 -40.50 7.49
C LYS A 13 0.73 -39.08 8.07
N PRO A 14 1.39 -38.72 9.18
CA PRO A 14 1.32 -37.37 9.72
C PRO A 14 2.09 -36.33 8.89
N LEU A 15 3.02 -36.74 8.01
CA LEU A 15 3.75 -35.82 7.13
C LEU A 15 2.91 -35.37 5.93
N ILE A 16 1.99 -36.20 5.45
CA ILE A 16 1.10 -35.88 4.31
C ILE A 16 0.35 -34.55 4.52
N PRO A 17 -0.35 -34.29 5.64
CA PRO A 17 -1.04 -33.01 5.84
C PRO A 17 -0.08 -31.81 5.99
N ILE A 18 1.13 -32.03 6.51
CA ILE A 18 2.16 -30.97 6.64
C ILE A 18 2.68 -30.57 5.26
N ILE A 19 2.98 -31.55 4.41
CA ILE A 19 3.41 -31.32 3.02
C ILE A 19 2.28 -30.62 2.24
N PHE A 20 1.04 -31.03 2.45
CA PHE A 20 -0.11 -30.39 1.83
C PHE A 20 -0.27 -28.93 2.27
N LEU A 21 -0.11 -28.63 3.56
CA LEU A 21 -0.12 -27.26 4.07
C LEU A 21 1.04 -26.42 3.51
N ALA A 22 2.24 -26.97 3.44
CA ALA A 22 3.40 -26.29 2.87
C ALA A 22 3.21 -25.97 1.38
N LEU A 23 2.72 -26.95 0.60
CA LEU A 23 2.36 -26.74 -0.80
C LEU A 23 1.24 -25.71 -0.96
N TRP A 24 0.26 -25.73 -0.06
CA TRP A 24 -0.84 -24.76 -0.07
C TRP A 24 -0.33 -23.34 0.22
N VAL A 25 0.56 -23.15 1.19
CA VAL A 25 1.17 -21.83 1.45
C VAL A 25 1.93 -21.37 0.21
N ILE A 26 2.80 -22.19 -0.38
CA ILE A 26 3.60 -21.82 -1.56
C ILE A 26 2.72 -21.48 -2.77
N LEU A 27 1.65 -22.25 -3.03
CA LEU A 27 0.79 -22.04 -4.19
C LEU A 27 -0.16 -20.83 -4.04
N PHE A 28 -0.47 -20.43 -2.82
CA PHE A 28 -1.45 -19.36 -2.54
C PHE A 28 -0.83 -18.09 -1.96
N GLU A 29 0.47 -18.06 -1.67
CA GLU A 29 1.19 -16.89 -1.10
C GLU A 29 0.91 -15.60 -1.87
N GLU A 30 1.02 -15.63 -3.19
CA GLU A 30 0.79 -14.49 -4.08
C GLU A 30 -0.69 -14.02 -4.11
N LYS A 31 -1.64 -14.92 -3.84
CA LYS A 31 -3.07 -14.59 -3.78
C LYS A 31 -3.54 -14.08 -2.42
N ILE A 32 -2.78 -14.34 -1.36
CA ILE A 32 -3.18 -13.97 0.01
C ILE A 32 -3.01 -12.47 0.24
N TRP A 33 -2.04 -11.83 -0.41
CA TRP A 33 -1.78 -10.40 -0.28
C TRP A 33 -2.24 -9.66 -1.52
N PRO A 34 -3.10 -8.64 -1.40
CA PRO A 34 -3.47 -7.82 -2.56
C PRO A 34 -2.24 -7.12 -3.11
N ASP A 35 -2.08 -7.15 -4.43
CA ASP A 35 -1.01 -6.46 -5.12
C ASP A 35 -1.30 -4.96 -5.18
N TRP A 36 -0.93 -4.26 -4.11
CA TRP A 36 -1.15 -2.81 -3.98
C TRP A 36 -0.33 -2.00 -4.99
N GLU A 37 0.78 -2.55 -5.47
CA GLU A 37 1.65 -1.88 -6.44
C GLU A 37 1.04 -1.89 -7.83
N ASN A 38 0.30 -2.94 -8.20
CA ASN A 38 -0.38 -3.06 -9.49
C ASN A 38 -1.87 -2.68 -9.48
N GLU A 39 -2.41 -2.22 -8.34
CA GLU A 39 -3.79 -1.73 -8.26
C GLU A 39 -3.99 -0.49 -9.15
N ILE A 40 -5.10 -0.47 -9.89
CA ILE A 40 -5.45 0.58 -10.84
C ILE A 40 -6.05 1.78 -10.08
N PRO A 41 -5.52 3.00 -10.23
CA PRO A 41 -6.10 4.16 -9.59
C PRO A 41 -7.48 4.47 -10.17
N ILE A 42 -8.44 4.82 -9.31
CA ILE A 42 -9.80 5.19 -9.74
C ILE A 42 -9.81 6.50 -10.55
N LYS A 43 -8.86 7.39 -10.24
CA LYS A 43 -8.71 8.69 -10.87
C LYS A 43 -7.27 9.17 -10.74
N THR A 44 -6.78 9.76 -11.83
CA THR A 44 -5.53 10.50 -11.87
C THR A 44 -5.84 12.00 -11.76
N PHE A 45 -5.22 12.65 -10.80
CA PHE A 45 -5.40 14.07 -10.51
C PHE A 45 -4.20 14.86 -10.99
N SER A 46 -4.47 16.01 -11.60
CA SER A 46 -3.44 16.99 -11.86
C SER A 46 -3.06 17.73 -10.58
N LYS A 47 -2.00 18.53 -10.64
CA LYS A 47 -1.40 19.17 -9.46
C LYS A 47 -2.41 20.04 -8.71
N GLY A 48 -2.69 19.69 -7.46
CA GLY A 48 -3.56 20.46 -6.56
C GLY A 48 -5.06 20.13 -6.65
N GLU A 49 -5.50 19.37 -7.66
CA GLU A 49 -6.92 19.03 -7.86
C GLU A 49 -7.47 18.19 -6.72
N LEU A 50 -6.70 17.18 -6.29
CA LEU A 50 -7.10 16.29 -5.19
C LEU A 50 -7.36 17.09 -3.90
N GLN A 51 -6.46 18.01 -3.56
CA GLN A 51 -6.59 18.85 -2.38
C GLN A 51 -7.76 19.83 -2.52
N TRP A 52 -8.02 20.33 -3.72
CA TRP A 52 -9.13 21.23 -4.01
C TRP A 52 -10.48 20.53 -3.83
N GLU A 53 -10.66 19.32 -4.34
CA GLU A 53 -11.90 18.54 -4.18
C GLU A 53 -12.19 18.27 -2.68
N TYR A 54 -11.17 17.90 -1.91
CA TYR A 54 -11.30 17.73 -0.45
C TYR A 54 -11.53 19.04 0.31
N ALA A 55 -11.02 20.17 -0.20
CA ALA A 55 -11.22 21.47 0.43
C ALA A 55 -12.64 22.03 0.18
N MET A 56 -13.22 21.75 -1.00
CA MET A 56 -14.59 22.14 -1.32
C MET A 56 -15.61 21.27 -0.59
N GLU A 57 -15.59 19.97 -0.82
CA GLU A 57 -16.61 19.04 -0.31
C GLU A 57 -15.98 17.75 0.22
N PRO A 58 -15.48 17.76 1.48
CA PRO A 58 -14.78 16.61 2.05
C PRO A 58 -15.67 15.38 2.27
N SER A 59 -17.00 15.55 2.43
CA SER A 59 -17.95 14.45 2.53
C SER A 59 -18.04 13.70 1.21
N ILE A 60 -18.31 14.41 0.11
CA ILE A 60 -18.41 13.82 -1.23
C ILE A 60 -17.08 13.20 -1.65
N ALA A 61 -15.96 13.88 -1.41
CA ALA A 61 -14.63 13.34 -1.73
C ALA A 61 -14.30 12.08 -0.92
N ASN A 62 -14.72 11.99 0.36
CA ASN A 62 -14.59 10.76 1.13
C ASN A 62 -15.45 9.64 0.56
N ASP A 63 -16.71 9.92 0.20
CA ASP A 63 -17.60 8.88 -0.35
C ASP A 63 -17.06 8.34 -1.69
N ASN A 64 -16.46 9.20 -2.51
CA ASN A 64 -15.92 8.82 -3.80
C ASN A 64 -14.56 8.11 -3.73
N TYR A 65 -13.67 8.53 -2.81
CA TYR A 65 -12.25 8.13 -2.88
C TYR A 65 -11.71 7.44 -1.63
N ARG A 66 -12.45 7.40 -0.52
CA ARG A 66 -11.95 6.76 0.71
C ARG A 66 -11.72 5.28 0.46
N PHE A 67 -10.56 4.81 0.90
CA PHE A 67 -10.04 3.46 0.67
C PHE A 67 -9.81 3.07 -0.80
N GLN A 68 -9.93 4.03 -1.72
CA GLN A 68 -9.60 3.87 -3.14
C GLN A 68 -8.18 4.34 -3.42
N PHE A 69 -7.56 3.76 -4.44
CA PHE A 69 -6.28 4.21 -4.95
C PHE A 69 -6.48 5.41 -5.88
N VAL A 70 -5.68 6.44 -5.68
CA VAL A 70 -5.61 7.61 -6.55
C VAL A 70 -4.18 7.84 -6.98
N GLU A 71 -4.03 8.47 -8.13
CA GLU A 71 -2.75 8.95 -8.62
C GLU A 71 -2.79 10.48 -8.66
N PHE A 72 -1.74 11.14 -8.19
CA PHE A 72 -1.66 12.60 -8.25
C PHE A 72 -0.22 13.08 -8.36
N SER A 73 -0.05 14.26 -8.94
CA SER A 73 1.24 14.95 -8.99
C SER A 73 1.32 16.05 -7.94
N GLY A 74 2.48 16.18 -7.29
CA GLY A 74 2.70 17.23 -6.29
C GLY A 74 4.16 17.44 -5.95
N LYS A 75 4.47 18.54 -5.27
CA LYS A 75 5.84 18.88 -4.88
C LYS A 75 6.17 18.25 -3.52
N VAL A 76 7.29 17.53 -3.44
CA VAL A 76 7.80 17.01 -2.18
C VAL A 76 8.29 18.16 -1.31
N ASP A 77 7.66 18.36 -0.16
CA ASP A 77 8.05 19.39 0.81
C ASP A 77 9.10 18.85 1.78
N THR A 78 8.80 17.72 2.41
CA THR A 78 9.70 17.06 3.36
C THR A 78 9.27 15.60 3.56
N PHE A 79 10.01 14.84 4.37
CA PHE A 79 9.63 13.50 4.78
C PHE A 79 9.87 13.32 6.28
N LYS A 80 9.10 12.44 6.90
CA LYS A 80 9.27 12.03 8.29
C LYS A 80 9.13 10.51 8.37
N ASN A 81 10.22 9.83 8.69
CA ASN A 81 10.30 8.36 8.72
C ASN A 81 9.89 7.76 7.36
N ASP A 82 8.77 7.04 7.33
CA ASP A 82 8.16 6.39 6.18
C ASP A 82 7.09 7.26 5.49
N THR A 83 6.88 8.49 5.96
CA THR A 83 5.83 9.38 5.46
C THR A 83 6.42 10.52 4.64
N LEU A 84 6.07 10.58 3.35
CA LEU A 84 6.36 11.74 2.50
C LEU A 84 5.29 12.80 2.69
N ILE A 85 5.71 14.08 2.71
CA ILE A 85 4.81 15.22 2.81
C ILE A 85 4.83 15.97 1.49
N ILE A 86 3.68 15.99 0.81
CA ILE A 86 3.47 16.61 -0.50
C ILE A 86 2.63 17.88 -0.34
N ASP A 87 3.06 18.96 -0.99
CA ASP A 87 2.38 20.26 -1.00
C ASP A 87 1.95 20.73 0.40
N LYS A 88 2.75 20.39 1.44
CA LYS A 88 2.57 20.69 2.87
C LYS A 88 1.28 20.17 3.54
N THR A 89 0.37 19.60 2.76
CA THR A 89 -0.99 19.25 3.18
C THR A 89 -1.28 17.76 3.06
N THR A 90 -0.54 17.05 2.21
CA THR A 90 -0.80 15.65 1.88
C THR A 90 0.28 14.77 2.48
N PHE A 91 -0.12 13.80 3.28
CA PHE A 91 0.75 12.90 4.03
C PHE A 91 0.63 11.50 3.45
N CYS A 92 1.67 11.05 2.75
CA CYS A 92 1.71 9.78 2.05
C CYS A 92 2.59 8.80 2.83
N LYS A 93 2.00 7.77 3.43
CA LYS A 93 2.78 6.70 4.03
C LYS A 93 3.27 5.75 2.94
N MET A 94 4.56 5.78 2.70
CA MET A 94 5.24 5.01 1.67
C MET A 94 5.39 3.54 2.09
N VAL A 95 5.22 2.62 1.16
CA VAL A 95 5.48 1.18 1.43
C VAL A 95 6.98 0.93 1.54
N ASN A 96 7.76 1.53 0.64
CA ASN A 96 9.22 1.49 0.68
C ASN A 96 9.74 2.79 1.31
N SER A 97 10.60 2.67 2.33
CA SER A 97 11.14 3.80 3.10
C SER A 97 12.63 4.01 2.82
N ASP A 98 12.99 4.21 1.55
CA ASP A 98 14.35 4.57 1.20
C ASP A 98 14.60 6.06 1.49
N THR A 99 15.19 6.31 2.66
CA THR A 99 15.53 7.68 3.11
C THR A 99 16.51 8.41 2.18
N THR A 100 17.32 7.69 1.40
CA THR A 100 18.27 8.31 0.46
C THR A 100 17.53 8.85 -0.76
N LEU A 101 16.60 8.05 -1.30
CA LEU A 101 15.70 8.47 -2.38
C LEU A 101 14.87 9.66 -1.94
N PHE A 102 14.29 9.62 -0.73
CA PHE A 102 13.46 10.72 -0.21
C PHE A 102 14.22 12.03 -0.12
N LYS A 103 15.48 12.02 0.34
CA LYS A 103 16.31 13.24 0.39
C LYS A 103 16.58 13.82 -1.00
N ASN A 104 16.78 12.98 -2.00
CA ASN A 104 17.08 13.42 -3.38
C ASN A 104 15.87 14.03 -4.10
N ILE A 105 14.65 13.65 -3.71
CA ILE A 105 13.42 14.16 -4.33
C ILE A 105 12.81 15.36 -3.59
N ILE A 106 13.37 15.80 -2.45
CA ILE A 106 12.89 17.00 -1.75
C ILE A 106 12.96 18.20 -2.71
N GLY A 107 11.84 18.92 -2.84
CA GLY A 107 11.73 20.06 -3.74
C GLY A 107 11.36 19.70 -5.18
N ASN A 108 11.40 18.43 -5.57
CA ASN A 108 10.99 17.99 -6.90
C ASN A 108 9.48 17.74 -6.96
N THR A 109 8.93 17.81 -8.17
CA THR A 109 7.56 17.36 -8.44
C THR A 109 7.62 15.86 -8.74
N VAL A 110 6.82 15.07 -8.05
CA VAL A 110 6.74 13.61 -8.21
C VAL A 110 5.29 13.22 -8.48
N VAL A 111 5.10 12.07 -9.12
CA VAL A 111 3.79 11.43 -9.25
C VAL A 111 3.71 10.35 -8.18
N ILE A 112 2.63 10.35 -7.40
CA ILE A 112 2.40 9.40 -6.33
C ILE A 112 1.08 8.70 -6.57
N LYS A 113 1.13 7.37 -6.43
CA LYS A 113 -0.05 6.53 -6.32
C LYS A 113 -0.21 6.09 -4.87
N GLY A 114 -1.42 6.17 -4.32
CA GLY A 114 -1.67 5.72 -2.96
C GLY A 114 -3.15 5.60 -2.64
N ARG A 115 -3.45 4.90 -1.56
CA ARG A 115 -4.81 4.70 -1.09
C ARG A 115 -5.21 5.78 -0.10
N ILE A 116 -6.36 6.41 -0.29
CA ILE A 116 -6.81 7.47 0.61
C ILE A 116 -7.37 6.89 1.90
N LEU A 117 -6.86 7.35 3.04
CA LEU A 117 -7.43 7.05 4.36
C LEU A 117 -8.49 8.07 4.77
N GLY A 118 -8.28 9.33 4.41
CA GLY A 118 -9.24 10.41 4.61
C GLY A 118 -8.62 11.77 4.82
N TYR A 119 -9.48 12.76 4.96
CA TYR A 119 -9.13 14.17 5.10
C TYR A 119 -9.62 14.76 6.42
N ASN A 120 -8.76 15.52 7.09
CA ASN A 120 -9.13 16.29 8.28
C ASN A 120 -9.32 17.78 7.92
N ARG A 121 -10.56 18.26 8.02
CA ARG A 121 -10.96 19.63 7.68
C ARG A 121 -10.31 20.71 8.56
N LEU A 122 -10.13 20.46 9.85
CA LEU A 122 -9.55 21.43 10.78
C LEU A 122 -8.06 21.64 10.50
N SER A 123 -7.33 20.53 10.30
CA SER A 123 -5.88 20.59 10.04
C SER A 123 -5.53 20.74 8.56
N LYS A 124 -6.51 20.64 7.65
CA LYS A 124 -6.34 20.56 6.19
C LYS A 124 -5.33 19.48 5.76
N LYS A 125 -5.37 18.33 6.44
CA LYS A 125 -4.43 17.21 6.22
C LYS A 125 -5.13 16.08 5.49
N LEU A 126 -4.64 15.75 4.30
CA LEU A 126 -5.02 14.55 3.57
C LEU A 126 -4.05 13.43 3.92
N ARG A 127 -4.55 12.23 4.21
CA ARG A 127 -3.72 11.08 4.56
C ARG A 127 -3.92 9.95 3.57
N LEU A 128 -2.81 9.41 3.09
CA LEU A 128 -2.76 8.23 2.24
C LEU A 128 -1.90 7.15 2.89
N ASP A 129 -2.26 5.89 2.65
CA ASP A 129 -1.42 4.74 2.95
C ASP A 129 -1.07 3.97 1.68
N LYS A 130 -0.15 3.01 1.84
CA LYS A 130 0.32 2.13 0.77
C LYS A 130 0.71 2.92 -0.48
N SER A 131 1.51 3.96 -0.27
CA SER A 131 1.88 4.90 -1.32
C SER A 131 3.17 4.47 -2.02
N PHE A 132 3.22 4.74 -3.32
CA PHE A 132 4.32 4.44 -4.24
C PHE A 132 4.64 5.69 -5.06
N ILE A 133 5.92 5.92 -5.33
CA ILE A 133 6.36 6.94 -6.29
C ILE A 133 6.40 6.26 -7.66
N LEU A 134 5.81 6.90 -8.67
CA LEU A 134 5.82 6.46 -10.07
C LEU A 134 6.93 7.18 -10.86
#